data_AF-A0A7S0CX46-F1
#
_entry.id   AF-A0A7S0CX46-F1
#
_cell.length_a   1.000
_cell.length_b   1.000
_cell.length_c   1.000
_cell.angle_alpha   90.00
_cell.angle_beta   90.00
_cell.angle_gamma   90.00
#
_symmetry.space_group_name_H-M   'P 1'
#
loop_
_entity.id
_entity.type
_entity.pdbx_description
1 polymer ?
#
loop_
_entity_poly.entity_id
_entity_poly.type
_entity_poly.pdbx_seq_one_letter_code
_entity_poly.pdbx_strand_id
1 'polypeptide(L)'
;ATMEALMAGASRRSLTERLEAWSGVCDAAAAGELADADASAALVSVVFASLREHDDKPSRVALARAVDAALTHSPAFLKAFAARLLKAASDKPQEMEPARRREFLRWSCALVRHLDLATQAGAFAKVAKAQGDLLCAEAVAVSSAFSSRGDAKPTRSRVNKSFQRLLATSQTPDLVEAYVDVVAPRADD
;
A
#
# COMPACT_ATOMS: atom_id res chain seq x y z
N ALA A 1 -2.71 7.42 -25.73
CA ALA A 1 -3.46 8.61 -25.29
C ALA A 1 -3.71 8.61 -23.77
N THR A 2 -4.22 7.51 -23.20
CA THR A 2 -4.57 7.36 -21.77
C THR A 2 -3.39 7.53 -20.81
N MET A 3 -2.19 7.01 -21.13
CA MET A 3 -0.99 7.14 -20.28
C MET A 3 -0.30 8.51 -20.34
N GLU A 4 -0.21 9.16 -21.51
CA GLU A 4 0.29 10.54 -21.61
C GLU A 4 -0.62 11.50 -20.83
N ALA A 5 -1.92 11.25 -20.91
CA ALA A 5 -2.92 11.89 -20.09
C ALA A 5 -2.85 11.46 -18.62
N LEU A 6 -1.93 10.64 -18.12
CA LEU A 6 -1.70 10.43 -16.68
C LEU A 6 -0.39 11.08 -16.21
N MET A 7 0.58 11.21 -17.12
CA MET A 7 1.91 11.77 -16.84
C MET A 7 1.95 13.30 -16.74
N ALA A 8 1.01 14.01 -17.35
CA ALA A 8 0.94 15.48 -17.26
C ALA A 8 0.26 15.94 -15.95
N GLY A 9 1.02 16.00 -14.85
CA GLY A 9 0.72 16.70 -13.59
C GLY A 9 -0.72 16.61 -13.10
N ALA A 10 -1.06 15.53 -12.37
CA ALA A 10 -2.42 15.26 -11.90
C ALA A 10 -2.96 16.39 -11.00
N SER A 11 -2.09 17.07 -10.26
CA SER A 11 -2.40 18.20 -9.38
C SER A 11 -2.96 19.46 -10.07
N ARG A 12 -2.81 19.65 -11.39
CA ARG A 12 -3.35 20.83 -12.12
C ARG A 12 -4.71 20.59 -12.75
N ARG A 13 -5.28 19.41 -12.58
CA ARG A 13 -6.52 19.00 -13.24
C ARG A 13 -7.72 19.15 -12.33
N SER A 14 -8.88 19.33 -12.95
CA SER A 14 -10.15 19.25 -12.25
C SER A 14 -10.31 17.86 -11.60
N LEU A 15 -11.16 17.79 -10.58
CA LEU A 15 -11.48 16.50 -9.93
C LEU A 15 -12.03 15.50 -10.95
N THR A 16 -12.93 15.93 -11.84
CA THR A 16 -13.54 15.09 -12.87
C THR A 16 -12.49 14.44 -13.77
N GLU A 17 -11.56 15.23 -14.32
CA GLU A 17 -10.50 14.72 -15.20
C GLU A 17 -9.59 13.71 -14.48
N ARG A 18 -9.33 13.90 -13.18
CA ARG A 18 -8.55 12.93 -12.40
C ARG A 18 -9.30 11.62 -12.22
N LEU A 19 -10.59 11.68 -11.91
CA LEU A 19 -11.41 10.47 -11.74
C LEU A 19 -11.57 9.71 -13.06
N GLU A 20 -11.79 10.41 -14.16
CA GLU A 20 -11.84 9.83 -15.51
C GLU A 20 -10.51 9.16 -15.89
N ALA A 21 -9.38 9.82 -15.60
CA ALA A 21 -8.06 9.26 -15.87
C ALA A 21 -7.85 7.93 -15.13
N TRP A 22 -8.20 7.86 -13.83
CA TRP A 22 -8.09 6.61 -13.06
C TRP A 22 -9.11 5.54 -13.50
N SER A 23 -10.31 5.94 -13.93
CA SER A 23 -11.27 5.00 -14.54
C SER A 23 -10.69 4.37 -15.81
N GLY A 24 -10.05 5.18 -16.67
CA GLY A 24 -9.40 4.68 -17.88
C GLY A 24 -8.28 3.69 -17.61
N VAL A 25 -7.59 3.77 -16.45
CA VAL A 25 -6.61 2.75 -16.03
C VAL A 25 -7.30 1.42 -15.72
N CYS A 26 -8.45 1.44 -15.04
CA CYS A 26 -9.22 0.22 -14.78
C CYS A 26 -9.64 -0.45 -16.09
N ASP A 27 -10.13 0.33 -17.05
CA ASP A 27 -10.57 -0.18 -18.36
C ASP A 27 -9.38 -0.75 -19.15
N ALA A 28 -8.25 -0.03 -19.19
CA ALA A 28 -7.02 -0.49 -19.85
C ALA A 28 -6.46 -1.77 -19.20
N ALA A 29 -6.53 -1.88 -17.87
CA ALA A 29 -6.15 -3.09 -17.16
C ALA A 29 -7.03 -4.28 -17.57
N ALA A 30 -8.36 -4.10 -17.57
CA ALA A 30 -9.31 -5.14 -17.97
C ALA A 30 -9.18 -5.53 -19.45
N ALA A 31 -8.82 -4.58 -20.32
CA ALA A 31 -8.57 -4.82 -21.74
C ALA A 31 -7.20 -5.48 -22.04
N GLY A 32 -6.34 -5.64 -21.02
CA GLY A 32 -5.00 -6.21 -21.19
C GLY A 32 -3.97 -5.26 -21.81
N GLU A 33 -4.28 -3.97 -21.92
CA GLU A 33 -3.37 -2.95 -22.48
C GLU A 33 -2.14 -2.71 -21.58
N LEU A 34 -2.21 -3.13 -20.31
CA LEU A 34 -1.09 -3.11 -19.36
C LEU A 34 -0.22 -4.37 -19.42
N ALA A 35 -0.36 -5.23 -20.44
CA ALA A 35 0.50 -6.40 -20.59
C ALA A 35 1.97 -6.04 -20.86
N ASP A 36 2.21 -4.86 -21.45
CA ASP A 36 3.53 -4.35 -21.73
C ASP A 36 4.28 -3.90 -20.45
N ALA A 37 5.58 -4.23 -20.40
CA ALA A 37 6.43 -3.96 -19.23
C ALA A 37 6.75 -2.48 -19.07
N ASP A 38 6.96 -1.76 -20.17
CA ASP A 38 7.26 -0.32 -20.14
C ASP A 38 6.02 0.48 -19.77
N ALA A 39 4.86 0.10 -20.33
CA ALA A 39 3.56 0.66 -19.96
C ALA A 39 3.27 0.48 -18.47
N SER A 40 3.50 -0.73 -17.95
CA SER A 40 3.36 -1.05 -16.54
C SER A 40 4.32 -0.23 -15.66
N ALA A 41 5.60 -0.13 -16.03
CA ALA A 41 6.59 0.62 -15.25
C ALA A 41 6.31 2.13 -15.22
N ALA A 42 5.83 2.70 -16.33
CA ALA A 42 5.41 4.09 -16.42
C ALA A 42 4.17 4.34 -15.55
N LEU A 43 3.16 3.46 -15.58
CA LEU A 43 1.99 3.58 -14.72
C LEU A 43 2.35 3.50 -13.23
N VAL A 44 3.23 2.57 -12.84
CA VAL A 44 3.76 2.48 -11.46
C VAL A 44 4.42 3.79 -11.04
N SER A 45 5.17 4.43 -11.94
CA SER A 45 5.82 5.71 -11.66
C SER A 45 4.80 6.82 -11.40
N VAL A 46 3.72 6.87 -12.19
CA VAL A 46 2.61 7.82 -11.97
C VAL A 46 1.92 7.55 -10.63
N VAL A 47 1.54 6.30 -10.34
CA VAL A 47 0.87 5.92 -9.09
C VAL A 47 1.64 6.40 -7.85
N PHE A 48 2.96 6.20 -7.83
CA PHE A 48 3.79 6.63 -6.71
C PHE A 48 3.96 8.16 -6.65
N ALA A 49 3.94 8.85 -7.78
CA ALA A 49 3.96 10.32 -7.83
C ALA A 49 2.64 10.91 -7.30
N SER A 50 1.50 10.33 -7.66
CA SER A 50 0.16 10.78 -7.28
C SER A 50 -0.09 10.76 -5.78
N LEU A 51 0.64 9.94 -5.01
CA LEU A 51 0.60 9.97 -3.54
C LEU A 51 1.00 11.32 -2.94
N ARG A 52 1.80 12.11 -3.66
CA ARG A 52 2.22 13.45 -3.23
C ARG A 52 1.21 14.53 -3.60
N GLU A 53 0.27 14.23 -4.49
CA GLU A 53 -0.55 15.21 -5.18
C GLU A 53 -2.05 15.13 -4.84
N HIS A 54 -2.50 14.07 -4.17
CA HIS A 54 -3.93 13.82 -3.93
C HIS A 54 -4.32 13.88 -2.45
N ASP A 55 -4.73 15.08 -2.02
CA ASP A 55 -5.24 15.31 -0.66
C ASP A 55 -6.75 15.05 -0.52
N ASP A 56 -7.50 14.93 -1.62
CA ASP A 56 -8.93 14.63 -1.58
C ASP A 56 -9.23 13.13 -1.54
N LYS A 57 -10.30 12.78 -0.81
CA LYS A 57 -10.75 11.40 -0.63
C LYS A 57 -11.16 10.72 -1.95
N PRO A 58 -11.95 11.35 -2.85
CA PRO A 58 -12.38 10.71 -4.09
C PRO A 58 -11.21 10.26 -4.97
N SER A 59 -10.18 11.10 -5.13
CA SER A 59 -9.02 10.76 -5.96
C SER A 59 -8.19 9.62 -5.38
N ARG A 60 -8.05 9.56 -4.05
CA ARG A 60 -7.40 8.41 -3.39
C ARG A 60 -8.17 7.11 -3.60
N VAL A 61 -9.50 7.16 -3.55
CA VAL A 61 -10.34 5.98 -3.81
C VAL A 61 -10.22 5.52 -5.26
N ALA A 62 -10.23 6.45 -6.20
CA ALA A 62 -10.06 6.13 -7.63
C ALA A 62 -8.68 5.53 -7.91
N LEU A 63 -7.62 6.10 -7.35
CA LEU A 63 -6.26 5.57 -7.42
C LEU A 63 -6.18 4.13 -6.85
N ALA A 64 -6.73 3.90 -5.66
CA ALA A 64 -6.71 2.58 -5.03
C ALA A 64 -7.42 1.52 -5.90
N ARG A 65 -8.57 1.88 -6.49
CA ARG A 65 -9.28 0.99 -7.43
C ARG A 65 -8.46 0.68 -8.68
N ALA A 66 -7.80 1.69 -9.25
CA ALA A 66 -6.95 1.51 -10.42
C ALA A 66 -5.75 0.60 -10.11
N VAL A 67 -5.14 0.74 -8.92
CA VAL A 67 -4.06 -0.15 -8.47
C VAL A 67 -4.56 -1.59 -8.33
N ASP A 68 -5.69 -1.81 -7.64
CA ASP A 68 -6.25 -3.16 -7.46
C ASP A 68 -6.62 -3.81 -8.81
N ALA A 69 -7.21 -3.05 -9.75
CA ALA A 69 -7.51 -3.53 -11.10
C ALA A 69 -6.23 -3.91 -11.85
N ALA A 70 -5.21 -3.06 -11.82
CA ALA A 70 -3.93 -3.33 -12.49
C ALA A 70 -3.19 -4.51 -11.88
N LEU A 71 -3.22 -4.68 -10.55
CA LEU A 71 -2.65 -5.85 -9.86
C LEU A 71 -3.38 -7.15 -10.24
N THR A 72 -4.69 -7.09 -10.44
CA THR A 72 -5.51 -8.25 -10.80
C THR A 72 -5.27 -8.69 -12.24
N HIS A 73 -5.15 -7.73 -13.17
CA HIS A 73 -5.18 -8.02 -14.60
C HIS A 73 -3.82 -7.97 -15.30
N SER A 74 -2.78 -7.39 -14.69
CA SER A 74 -1.45 -7.28 -15.31
C SER A 74 -0.33 -7.88 -14.45
N PRO A 75 0.24 -9.05 -14.85
CA PRO A 75 1.43 -9.59 -14.23
C PRO A 75 2.66 -8.68 -14.35
N ALA A 76 2.77 -7.92 -15.45
CA ALA A 76 3.85 -6.96 -15.67
C ALA A 76 3.77 -5.80 -14.66
N PHE A 77 2.55 -5.29 -14.43
CA PHE A 77 2.28 -4.27 -13.42
C PHE A 77 2.57 -4.80 -12.02
N LEU A 78 2.08 -5.99 -11.66
CA LEU A 78 2.34 -6.61 -10.37
C LEU A 78 3.85 -6.69 -10.07
N LYS A 79 4.64 -7.16 -11.03
CA LYS A 79 6.10 -7.27 -10.89
C LYS A 79 6.76 -5.90 -10.71
N ALA A 80 6.43 -4.93 -11.55
CA ALA A 80 7.00 -3.58 -11.49
C ALA A 80 6.61 -2.85 -10.18
N PHE A 81 5.35 -2.99 -9.79
CA PHE A 81 4.78 -2.40 -8.58
C PHE A 81 5.43 -2.98 -7.32
N ALA A 82 5.56 -4.31 -7.23
CA ALA A 82 6.25 -4.96 -6.12
C ALA A 82 7.70 -4.49 -5.99
N ALA A 83 8.45 -4.45 -7.10
CA ALA A 83 9.82 -3.97 -7.08
C ALA A 83 9.93 -2.52 -6.59
N ARG A 84 9.03 -1.63 -7.06
CA ARG A 84 9.01 -0.22 -6.66
C ARG A 84 8.65 -0.05 -5.18
N LEU A 85 7.65 -0.79 -4.70
CA LEU A 85 7.21 -0.77 -3.31
C LEU A 85 8.32 -1.23 -2.37
N LEU A 86 8.96 -2.38 -2.67
CA LEU A 86 10.05 -2.91 -1.86
C LEU A 86 11.22 -1.92 -1.76
N LYS A 87 11.57 -1.28 -2.87
CA LYS A 87 12.58 -0.21 -2.88
C LYS A 87 12.17 0.98 -2.02
N ALA A 88 10.90 1.40 -2.09
CA ALA A 88 10.41 2.54 -1.34
C ALA A 88 10.23 2.25 0.16
N ALA A 89 9.89 1.00 0.53
CA ALA A 89 9.69 0.56 1.91
C ALA A 89 11.01 0.26 2.63
N SER A 90 12.05 -0.16 1.90
CA SER A 90 13.40 -0.37 2.46
C SER A 90 14.16 0.93 2.71
N ASP A 91 13.77 2.03 2.05
CA ASP A 91 14.38 3.34 2.22
C ASP A 91 13.85 4.01 3.50
N LYS A 92 14.57 3.81 4.60
CA LYS A 92 14.36 4.48 5.91
C LYS A 92 12.88 4.59 6.29
N PRO A 93 12.19 3.47 6.52
CA PRO A 93 10.75 3.48 6.77
C PRO A 93 10.39 4.43 7.92
N GLN A 94 11.20 4.50 8.99
CA GLN A 94 11.00 5.40 10.14
C GLN A 94 10.87 6.89 9.76
N GLU A 95 11.62 7.37 8.76
CA GLU A 95 11.64 8.77 8.30
C GLU A 95 10.49 9.09 7.34
N MET A 96 9.71 8.10 6.92
CA MET A 96 8.62 8.27 5.97
C MET A 96 7.42 9.01 6.58
N GLU A 97 6.81 9.93 5.84
CA GLU A 97 5.56 10.57 6.25
C GLU A 97 4.48 9.55 6.62
N PRO A 98 3.76 9.69 7.76
CA PRO A 98 2.80 8.68 8.23
C PRO A 98 1.72 8.33 7.21
N ALA A 99 1.23 9.30 6.44
CA ALA A 99 0.23 9.06 5.41
C ALA A 99 0.78 8.15 4.29
N ARG A 100 2.02 8.39 3.85
CA ARG A 100 2.69 7.57 2.84
C ARG A 100 2.97 6.16 3.36
N ARG A 101 3.42 6.06 4.61
CA ARG A 101 3.71 4.77 5.27
C ARG A 101 2.46 3.89 5.34
N ARG A 102 1.32 4.45 5.75
CA ARG A 102 0.03 3.73 5.79
C ARG A 102 -0.43 3.28 4.40
N GLU A 103 -0.19 4.10 3.38
CA GLU A 103 -0.56 3.73 2.01
C GLU A 103 0.33 2.60 1.47
N PHE A 104 1.64 2.64 1.75
CA PHE A 104 2.55 1.54 1.41
C PHE A 104 2.20 0.25 2.16
N LEU A 105 1.76 0.34 3.42
CA LEU A 105 1.22 -0.81 4.14
C LEU A 105 0.04 -1.40 3.37
N ARG A 106 -1.00 -0.61 3.05
CA ARG A 106 -2.16 -1.09 2.28
C ARG A 106 -1.76 -1.76 0.97
N TRP A 107 -0.84 -1.16 0.22
CA TRP A 107 -0.35 -1.71 -1.04
C TRP A 107 0.45 -3.00 -0.87
N SER A 108 1.25 -3.14 0.21
CA SER A 108 1.90 -4.42 0.52
C SER A 108 0.89 -5.52 0.82
N CYS A 109 -0.22 -5.19 1.49
CA CYS A 109 -1.31 -6.13 1.75
C CYS A 109 -2.01 -6.53 0.44
N ALA A 110 -2.23 -5.58 -0.46
CA ALA A 110 -2.79 -5.86 -1.79
C ALA A 110 -1.87 -6.81 -2.58
N LEU A 111 -0.57 -6.53 -2.64
CA LEU A 111 0.39 -7.42 -3.30
C LEU A 111 0.35 -8.85 -2.78
N VAL A 112 0.31 -9.03 -1.45
CA VAL A 112 0.23 -10.36 -0.84
C VAL A 112 -0.98 -11.15 -1.35
N ARG A 113 -2.14 -10.50 -1.53
CA ARG A 113 -3.36 -11.14 -2.05
C ARG A 113 -3.25 -11.59 -3.52
N HIS A 114 -2.31 -11.04 -4.28
CA HIS A 114 -2.12 -11.35 -5.69
C HIS A 114 -0.89 -12.23 -5.97
N LEU A 115 -0.12 -12.59 -4.94
CA LEU A 115 1.01 -13.51 -5.07
C LEU A 115 0.55 -14.94 -4.81
N ASP A 116 0.94 -15.87 -5.68
CA ASP A 116 0.76 -17.30 -5.44
C ASP A 116 1.89 -17.82 -4.55
N LEU A 117 1.57 -18.20 -3.31
CA LEU A 117 2.57 -18.68 -2.35
C LEU A 117 3.30 -19.95 -2.84
N ALA A 118 2.63 -20.81 -3.62
CA ALA A 118 3.22 -22.07 -4.08
C ALA A 118 4.35 -21.82 -5.10
N THR A 119 4.21 -20.80 -5.93
CA THR A 119 5.16 -20.51 -7.01
C THR A 119 6.02 -19.27 -6.76
N GLN A 120 5.60 -18.39 -5.84
CA GLN A 120 6.21 -17.08 -5.60
C GLN A 120 6.60 -16.83 -4.13
N ALA A 121 6.87 -17.89 -3.36
CA ALA A 121 7.28 -17.81 -1.94
C ALA A 121 8.40 -16.78 -1.67
N GLY A 122 9.41 -16.70 -2.55
CA GLY A 122 10.51 -15.73 -2.39
C GLY A 122 10.07 -14.27 -2.57
N ALA A 123 9.11 -14.00 -3.46
CA ALA A 123 8.54 -12.66 -3.62
C ALA A 123 7.64 -12.32 -2.43
N PHE A 124 6.81 -13.28 -2.01
CA PHE A 124 5.97 -13.16 -0.81
C PHE A 124 6.81 -12.80 0.42
N ALA A 125 7.89 -13.53 0.69
CA ALA A 125 8.76 -13.28 1.84
C ALA A 125 9.35 -11.86 1.84
N LYS A 126 9.74 -11.34 0.68
CA LYS A 126 10.24 -9.96 0.55
C LYS A 126 9.16 -8.93 0.85
N VAL A 127 7.94 -9.13 0.34
CA VAL A 127 6.80 -8.24 0.60
C VAL A 127 6.40 -8.30 2.07
N ALA A 128 6.30 -9.49 2.66
CA ALA A 128 5.99 -9.68 4.08
C ALA A 128 7.03 -9.01 4.99
N LYS A 129 8.33 -9.14 4.66
CA LYS A 129 9.39 -8.43 5.40
C LYS A 129 9.21 -6.91 5.33
N ALA A 130 9.05 -6.36 4.12
CA ALA A 130 8.87 -4.92 3.95
C ALA A 130 7.61 -4.40 4.67
N GLN A 131 6.54 -5.19 4.66
CA GLN A 131 5.33 -4.90 5.41
C GLN A 131 5.61 -4.86 6.91
N GLY A 132 6.33 -5.84 7.46
CA GLY A 132 6.75 -5.83 8.87
C GLY A 132 7.59 -4.61 9.24
N ASP A 133 8.53 -4.21 8.37
CA ASP A 133 9.37 -3.03 8.58
C ASP A 133 8.53 -1.73 8.62
N LEU A 134 7.57 -1.57 7.71
CA LEU A 134 6.64 -0.44 7.69
C LEU A 134 5.74 -0.40 8.93
N LEU A 135 5.31 -1.58 9.37
CA LEU A 135 4.39 -1.79 10.48
C LEU A 135 5.04 -1.44 11.83
N CYS A 136 6.26 -1.92 12.04
CA CYS A 136 7.10 -1.54 13.17
C CYS A 136 7.31 -0.03 13.23
N ALA A 137 7.56 0.59 12.08
CA ALA A 137 7.80 2.02 12.00
C ALA A 137 6.54 2.85 12.30
N GLU A 138 5.35 2.41 11.89
CA GLU A 138 4.09 3.03 12.29
C GLU A 138 3.85 2.90 13.81
N ALA A 139 4.11 1.73 14.38
CA ALA A 139 3.92 1.48 15.82
C ALA A 139 4.85 2.35 16.70
N VAL A 140 6.10 2.57 16.27
CA VAL A 140 7.05 3.47 16.95
C VAL A 140 6.57 4.92 16.86
N ALA A 141 6.13 5.38 15.69
CA ALA A 141 5.62 6.75 15.50
C ALA A 141 4.37 7.03 16.35
N VAL A 142 3.47 6.06 16.47
CA VAL A 142 2.30 6.18 17.35
C VAL A 142 2.73 6.27 18.82
N SER A 143 3.66 5.41 19.24
CA SER A 143 4.14 5.37 20.64
C SER A 143 4.88 6.65 21.05
N SER A 144 5.64 7.27 20.14
CA SER A 144 6.34 8.53 20.39
C SER A 144 5.37 9.71 20.48
N ALA A 145 4.32 9.75 19.64
CA ALA A 145 3.27 10.78 19.71
C ALA A 145 2.45 10.73 21.01
N PHE A 146 2.28 9.55 21.61
CA PHE A 146 1.67 9.43 22.94
C PHE A 146 2.62 9.88 24.06
N SER A 147 3.91 9.58 23.94
CA SER A 147 4.92 9.95 24.95
C SER A 147 5.17 11.47 24.98
N SER A 148 5.04 12.16 23.85
CA SER A 148 5.19 13.63 23.77
C SER A 148 4.00 14.41 24.33
N ARG A 149 2.84 13.77 24.52
CA ARG A 149 1.64 14.36 25.14
C ARG A 149 1.63 14.32 26.66
N GLY A 150 2.70 13.83 27.30
CA GLY A 150 2.79 13.74 28.77
C GLY A 150 1.91 12.66 29.40
N ASP A 151 1.23 11.84 28.59
CA ASP A 151 0.49 10.69 29.08
C ASP A 151 1.48 9.59 29.54
N ALA A 152 1.20 9.00 30.70
CA ALA A 152 2.01 7.93 31.28
C ALA A 152 2.37 6.86 30.23
N LYS A 153 3.64 6.40 30.25
CA LYS A 153 4.23 5.37 29.38
C LYS A 153 3.15 4.37 28.92
N PRO A 154 2.81 4.30 27.63
CA PRO A 154 1.70 3.48 27.19
C PRO A 154 2.00 2.02 27.54
N THR A 155 1.12 1.40 28.33
CA THR A 155 1.23 -0.02 28.67
C THR A 155 1.14 -0.83 27.38
N ARG A 156 1.92 -1.92 27.27
CA ARG A 156 1.99 -2.82 26.10
C ARG A 156 0.60 -3.18 25.52
N SER A 157 -0.40 -3.33 26.39
CA SER A 157 -1.81 -3.57 26.08
C SER A 157 -2.48 -2.45 25.25
N ARG A 158 -2.17 -1.18 25.54
CA ARG A 158 -2.78 -0.02 24.88
C ARG A 158 -2.21 0.22 23.49
N VAL A 159 -0.91 -0.01 23.29
CA VAL A 159 -0.27 0.00 21.96
C VAL A 159 -0.86 -1.09 21.08
N ASN A 160 -1.07 -2.29 21.64
CA ASN A 160 -1.69 -3.41 20.94
C ASN A 160 -3.12 -3.09 20.48
N LYS A 161 -3.96 -2.46 21.33
CA LYS A 161 -5.33 -2.06 20.94
C LYS A 161 -5.40 -0.97 19.87
N SER A 162 -4.50 0.01 19.91
CA SER A 162 -4.45 1.08 18.90
C SER A 162 -3.99 0.55 17.54
N PHE A 163 -3.01 -0.36 17.58
CA PHE A 163 -2.49 -1.05 16.42
C PHE A 163 -3.51 -2.02 15.80
N GLN A 164 -4.19 -2.83 16.62
CA GLN A 164 -5.32 -3.66 16.19
C GLN A 164 -6.45 -2.82 15.58
N ARG A 165 -6.76 -1.64 16.15
CA ARG A 165 -7.73 -0.71 15.55
C ARG A 165 -7.25 -0.16 14.20
N LEU A 166 -5.96 0.13 14.06
CA LEU A 166 -5.37 0.62 12.80
C LEU A 166 -5.44 -0.46 11.72
N LEU A 167 -5.11 -1.71 12.06
CA LEU A 167 -5.27 -2.85 11.16
C LEU A 167 -6.74 -3.14 10.81
N ALA A 168 -7.65 -3.06 11.78
CA ALA A 168 -9.09 -3.23 11.55
C ALA A 168 -9.72 -2.12 10.70
N THR A 169 -9.24 -0.88 10.80
CA THR A 169 -9.73 0.27 9.99
C THR A 169 -9.05 0.36 8.62
N SER A 170 -7.96 -0.35 8.39
CA SER A 170 -7.24 -0.34 7.11
C SER A 170 -7.71 -1.41 6.12
N GLN A 171 -8.86 -2.06 6.36
CA GLN A 171 -9.47 -3.08 5.49
C GLN A 171 -8.51 -4.24 5.16
N THR A 172 -7.69 -4.67 6.13
CA THR A 172 -6.72 -5.77 5.96
C THR A 172 -6.88 -6.82 7.06
N PRO A 173 -8.05 -7.50 7.14
CA PRO A 173 -8.37 -8.43 8.22
C PRO A 173 -7.37 -9.60 8.31
N ASP A 174 -6.88 -10.10 7.18
CA ASP A 174 -5.99 -11.27 7.10
C ASP A 174 -4.63 -11.03 7.79
N LEU A 175 -4.20 -9.77 7.90
CA LEU A 175 -2.95 -9.40 8.56
C LEU A 175 -3.10 -9.17 10.06
N VAL A 176 -4.31 -8.82 10.50
CA VAL A 176 -4.65 -8.85 11.93
C VAL A 176 -4.54 -10.29 12.42
N GLU A 177 -5.11 -11.24 11.68
CA GLU A 177 -5.14 -12.65 12.06
C GLU A 177 -3.74 -13.26 12.07
N ALA A 178 -2.97 -13.08 10.99
CA ALA A 178 -1.58 -13.54 10.93
C ALA A 178 -0.67 -12.91 12.02
N TYR A 179 -0.94 -11.66 12.40
CA TYR A 179 -0.18 -11.00 13.48
C TYR A 179 -0.62 -11.46 14.88
N VAL A 180 -1.92 -11.68 15.09
CA VAL A 180 -2.46 -12.20 16.35
C VAL A 180 -1.91 -13.60 16.62
N ASP A 181 -1.84 -14.46 15.60
CA ASP A 181 -1.26 -15.80 15.72
C ASP A 181 0.25 -15.77 16.03
N VAL A 182 0.98 -14.76 15.56
CA VAL A 182 2.43 -14.62 15.86
C VAL A 182 2.69 -14.04 17.25
N VAL A 183 1.81 -13.16 17.76
CA VAL A 183 1.98 -12.48 19.06
C VAL A 183 1.32 -13.21 20.22
N ALA A 184 0.28 -13.98 19.94
CA ALA A 184 -0.37 -14.89 20.86
C ALA A 184 -0.55 -16.23 20.12
N PRO A 185 0.54 -17.01 19.93
CA PRO A 185 0.41 -18.34 19.37
C PRO A 185 -0.66 -19.07 20.16
N ARG A 186 -1.62 -19.67 19.45
CA ARG A 186 -2.57 -20.60 20.06
C ARG A 186 -1.73 -21.53 20.94
N ALA A 187 -2.04 -21.55 22.23
CA ALA A 187 -1.47 -22.56 23.09
C ALA A 187 -1.95 -23.89 22.52
N ASP A 188 -1.06 -24.59 21.83
CA ASP A 188 -1.32 -25.96 21.41
C ASP A 188 -1.62 -26.78 22.68
N ASP A 189 -2.73 -27.53 22.64
CA ASP A 189 -3.07 -28.54 23.65
C ASP A 189 -2.01 -29.66 23.70
#